data_AF-A0A6P5RGF8-F1
#
_entry.id   AF-A0A6P5RGF8-F1
#
_cell.length_a   1.000
_cell.length_b   1.000
_cell.length_c   1.000
_cell.angle_alpha   90.00
_cell.angle_beta   90.00
_cell.angle_gamma   90.00
#
_symmetry.space_group_name_H-M   'P 1'
#
loop_
_entity.id
_entity.type
_entity.pdbx_description
1 polymer ?
#
loop_
_entity_poly.entity_id
_entity_poly.type
_entity_poly.pdbx_seq_one_letter_code
_entity_poly.pdbx_strand_id
1 'polypeptide(L)'
;MGHASLILLLLINSLVPFSSGKPDKVCTSQGGRFPPFSSEGKPPRRVNKGPKDLTLCRVFRKKTCCDVSQTHPALVSVRKLASTGEANPECLQLWELLECSICDPRIGVQPGPPVICASFCDRVFKACAEAYYSTDAITQVCG
;
A
#
# COMPACT_ATOMS: atom_id res chain seq x y z
N MET A 1 -19.84 -57.11 15.54
CA MET A 1 -18.67 -56.55 14.81
C MET A 1 -18.90 -55.06 14.46
N GLY A 2 -19.27 -54.22 15.44
CA GLY A 2 -19.68 -52.83 15.17
C GLY A 2 -18.82 -51.75 15.84
N HIS A 3 -17.90 -52.13 16.73
CA HIS A 3 -17.13 -51.16 17.52
C HIS A 3 -15.83 -50.73 16.83
N ALA A 4 -15.26 -51.59 15.96
CA ALA A 4 -14.06 -51.28 15.20
C ALA A 4 -14.28 -50.11 14.20
N SER A 5 -15.46 -50.04 13.56
CA SER A 5 -15.80 -48.94 12.64
C SER A 5 -16.00 -47.60 13.34
N LEU A 6 -16.53 -47.60 14.58
CA LEU A 6 -16.72 -46.39 15.38
C LEU A 6 -15.38 -45.80 15.87
N ILE A 7 -14.44 -46.67 16.26
CA ILE A 7 -13.09 -46.26 16.68
C ILE A 7 -12.29 -45.68 15.50
N LEU A 8 -12.46 -46.25 14.31
CA LEU A 8 -11.82 -45.74 13.08
C LEU A 8 -12.32 -44.34 12.71
N LEU A 9 -13.61 -44.07 12.82
CA LEU A 9 -14.21 -42.74 12.55
C LEU A 9 -13.75 -41.67 13.56
N LEU A 10 -13.56 -42.03 14.83
CA LEU A 10 -13.06 -41.11 15.87
C LEU A 10 -11.59 -40.73 15.67
N LEU A 11 -10.75 -41.67 15.22
CA LEU A 11 -9.34 -41.41 14.93
C LEU A 11 -9.14 -40.48 13.72
N ILE A 12 -10.00 -40.58 12.70
CA ILE A 12 -9.95 -39.71 11.50
C ILE A 12 -10.26 -38.24 11.85
N ASN A 13 -11.17 -37.99 12.79
CA ASN A 13 -11.48 -36.62 13.25
C ASN A 13 -10.37 -36.00 14.12
N SER A 14 -9.48 -36.81 14.70
CA SER A 14 -8.42 -36.35 15.60
C SER A 14 -7.14 -35.90 14.88
N LEU A 15 -6.98 -36.31 13.61
CA LEU A 15 -5.77 -36.13 12.82
C LEU A 15 -5.87 -34.99 11.79
N VAL A 16 -6.96 -34.22 11.78
CA VAL A 16 -7.08 -33.05 10.91
C VAL A 16 -6.49 -31.84 11.62
N PRO A 17 -5.29 -31.36 11.25
CA PRO A 17 -4.84 -30.06 11.69
C PRO A 17 -5.76 -29.04 11.03
N PHE A 18 -6.75 -28.53 11.78
CA PHE A 18 -7.48 -27.33 11.39
C PHE A 18 -6.49 -26.16 11.37
N SER A 19 -5.84 -25.97 10.22
CA SER A 19 -5.13 -24.73 9.93
C SER A 19 -6.19 -23.66 9.73
N SER A 20 -6.62 -23.05 10.84
CA SER A 20 -7.39 -21.81 10.82
C SER A 20 -6.43 -20.68 10.41
N GLY A 21 -6.06 -20.67 9.13
CA GLY A 21 -5.36 -19.54 8.54
C GLY A 21 -6.26 -18.32 8.68
N LYS A 22 -5.74 -17.24 9.29
CA LYS A 22 -6.42 -15.94 9.26
C LYS A 22 -6.75 -15.63 7.80
N PRO A 23 -7.98 -15.20 7.47
CA PRO A 23 -8.31 -14.84 6.10
C PRO A 23 -7.31 -13.78 5.64
N ASP A 24 -6.70 -14.01 4.48
CA ASP A 24 -5.75 -13.06 3.91
C ASP A 24 -6.45 -11.72 3.77
N LYS A 25 -5.86 -10.67 4.35
CA LYS A 25 -6.37 -9.31 4.16
C LYS A 25 -6.30 -8.96 2.67
N VAL A 26 -7.41 -8.50 2.12
CA VAL A 26 -7.54 -8.13 0.71
C VAL A 26 -7.37 -6.64 0.51
N CYS A 27 -6.99 -6.25 -0.71
CA CYS A 27 -6.88 -4.85 -1.09
C CYS A 27 -8.24 -4.17 -1.10
N THR A 28 -8.29 -2.96 -0.55
CA THR A 28 -9.52 -2.16 -0.38
C THR A 28 -9.27 -0.74 -0.89
N SER A 29 -10.04 -0.31 -1.88
CA SER A 29 -9.91 1.03 -2.48
C SER A 29 -10.35 2.11 -1.51
N GLN A 30 -9.48 3.09 -1.27
CA GLN A 30 -9.72 4.15 -0.28
C GLN A 30 -10.64 5.27 -0.80
N GLY A 31 -10.79 5.40 -2.11
CA GLY A 31 -11.50 6.51 -2.73
C GLY A 31 -10.77 7.85 -2.57
N GLY A 32 -11.50 8.96 -2.73
CA GLY A 32 -10.93 10.31 -2.66
C GLY A 32 -9.99 10.59 -3.83
N ARG A 33 -8.76 11.04 -3.53
CA ARG A 33 -7.75 11.34 -4.56
C ARG A 33 -7.09 10.10 -5.17
N PHE A 34 -7.28 8.93 -4.56
CA PHE A 34 -6.62 7.70 -4.98
C PHE A 34 -7.52 6.92 -5.95
N PRO A 35 -7.03 6.55 -7.14
CA PRO A 35 -7.75 5.65 -8.03
C PRO A 35 -8.08 4.32 -7.34
N PRO A 36 -9.10 3.58 -7.79
CA PRO A 36 -9.37 2.26 -7.24
C PRO A 36 -8.25 1.25 -7.58
N PHE A 37 -8.01 0.29 -6.69
CA PHE A 37 -7.06 -0.79 -6.94
C PHE A 37 -7.62 -1.76 -7.98
N SER A 38 -6.84 -2.05 -9.04
CA SER A 38 -7.15 -3.18 -9.94
C SER A 38 -7.12 -4.54 -9.23
N SER A 39 -6.55 -4.58 -8.01
CA SER A 39 -6.45 -5.74 -7.15
C SER A 39 -7.51 -5.75 -6.03
N GLU A 40 -8.54 -4.89 -6.09
CA GLU A 40 -9.67 -4.89 -5.15
C GLU A 40 -10.17 -6.32 -4.87
N GLY A 41 -10.34 -6.66 -3.59
CA GLY A 41 -10.80 -7.98 -3.17
C GLY A 41 -9.77 -9.11 -3.33
N LYS A 42 -8.53 -8.81 -3.72
CA LYS A 42 -7.42 -9.77 -3.83
C LYS A 42 -6.32 -9.45 -2.81
N PRO A 43 -5.53 -10.42 -2.35
CA PRO A 43 -4.43 -10.14 -1.44
C PRO A 43 -3.31 -9.32 -2.12
N PRO A 44 -2.56 -8.50 -1.36
CA PRO A 44 -1.37 -7.82 -1.85
C PRO A 44 -0.38 -8.82 -2.44
N ARG A 45 0.12 -8.53 -3.63
CA ARG A 45 1.00 -9.43 -4.39
C ARG A 45 2.29 -8.76 -4.80
N ARG A 46 3.26 -9.59 -5.20
CA ARG A 46 4.47 -9.10 -5.85
C ARG A 46 4.12 -8.55 -7.23
N VAL A 47 4.68 -7.40 -7.56
CA VAL A 47 4.64 -6.85 -8.91
C VAL A 47 5.89 -7.29 -9.66
N ASN A 48 5.70 -7.94 -10.80
CA ASN A 48 6.78 -8.36 -11.69
C ASN A 48 7.11 -7.25 -12.69
N LYS A 49 8.34 -7.27 -13.21
CA LYS A 49 8.75 -6.39 -14.31
C LYS A 49 7.82 -6.61 -15.51
N GLY A 50 7.44 -5.54 -16.19
CA GLY A 50 6.53 -5.58 -17.33
C GLY A 50 5.58 -4.38 -17.37
N PRO A 51 4.48 -4.46 -18.16
CA PRO A 51 3.55 -3.35 -18.34
C PRO A 51 2.86 -2.87 -17.07
N LYS A 52 2.82 -3.70 -16.02
CA LYS A 52 2.22 -3.39 -14.71
C LYS A 52 3.27 -3.06 -13.63
N ASP A 53 4.53 -2.89 -14.02
CA ASP A 53 5.61 -2.59 -13.07
C ASP A 53 5.42 -1.21 -12.42
N LEU A 54 5.89 -1.09 -11.19
CA LEU A 54 5.89 0.16 -10.45
C LEU A 54 7.06 1.02 -10.94
N THR A 55 6.78 2.01 -11.78
CA THR A 55 7.81 2.94 -12.29
C THR A 55 8.34 3.83 -11.17
N LEU A 56 7.44 4.26 -10.28
CA LEU A 56 7.67 4.90 -8.97
C LEU A 56 7.20 3.97 -7.84
N CYS A 57 7.48 4.23 -6.56
CA CYS A 57 7.00 3.42 -5.42
C CYS A 57 7.64 2.02 -5.34
N ARG A 58 8.85 1.87 -5.90
CA ARG A 58 9.51 0.56 -6.08
C ARG A 58 9.79 -0.18 -4.78
N VAL A 59 9.87 0.53 -3.66
CA VAL A 59 10.04 -0.06 -2.31
C VAL A 59 8.94 -1.07 -1.99
N PHE A 60 7.73 -0.87 -2.52
CA PHE A 60 6.58 -1.75 -2.29
C PHE A 60 6.43 -2.90 -3.31
N ARG A 61 7.33 -3.00 -4.31
CA ARG A 61 7.24 -4.00 -5.39
C ARG A 61 7.14 -5.44 -4.90
N LYS A 62 7.74 -5.77 -3.75
CA LYS A 62 7.74 -7.13 -3.19
C LYS A 62 6.33 -7.60 -2.77
N LYS A 63 5.47 -6.69 -2.29
CA LYS A 63 4.12 -7.00 -1.83
C LYS A 63 3.31 -5.70 -1.78
N THR A 64 2.31 -5.54 -2.65
CA THR A 64 1.49 -4.32 -2.74
C THR A 64 0.11 -4.59 -3.36
N CYS A 65 -0.81 -3.64 -3.17
CA CYS A 65 -2.08 -3.53 -3.89
C CYS A 65 -1.98 -2.68 -5.17
N CYS A 66 -0.89 -1.91 -5.30
CA CYS A 66 -0.71 -0.95 -6.37
C CYS A 66 -0.27 -1.58 -7.70
N ASP A 67 -0.63 -0.89 -8.77
CA ASP A 67 -0.06 -1.01 -10.11
C ASP A 67 0.17 0.40 -10.69
N VAL A 68 0.37 0.48 -12.00
CA VAL A 68 0.64 1.74 -12.70
C VAL A 68 -0.42 2.82 -12.40
N SER A 69 -1.69 2.45 -12.25
CA SER A 69 -2.80 3.38 -12.00
C SER A 69 -2.59 4.18 -10.70
N GLN A 70 -1.99 3.55 -9.68
CA GLN A 70 -1.70 4.19 -8.40
C GLN A 70 -0.41 5.01 -8.43
N THR A 71 0.60 4.50 -9.14
CA THR A 71 1.92 5.16 -9.19
C THR A 71 1.96 6.36 -10.12
N HIS A 72 1.04 6.47 -11.08
CA HIS A 72 1.05 7.56 -12.05
C HIS A 72 0.74 8.93 -11.41
N PRO A 73 -0.32 9.09 -10.57
CA PRO A 73 -0.53 10.34 -9.83
C PRO A 73 0.66 10.73 -8.95
N ALA A 74 1.25 9.77 -8.23
CA ALA A 74 2.44 9.99 -7.42
C ALA A 74 3.63 10.49 -8.27
N LEU A 75 3.83 9.92 -9.46
CA LEU A 75 4.85 10.36 -10.41
C LEU A 75 4.64 11.78 -10.90
N VAL A 76 3.40 12.16 -11.20
CA VAL A 76 3.07 13.53 -11.60
C VAL A 76 3.35 14.50 -10.45
N SER A 77 2.96 14.15 -9.22
CA SER A 77 3.19 14.94 -8.00
C SER A 77 4.69 15.18 -7.76
N VAL A 78 5.50 14.12 -7.75
CA VAL A 78 6.96 14.23 -7.55
C VAL A 78 7.63 15.02 -8.68
N ARG A 79 7.22 14.81 -9.94
CA ARG A 79 7.78 15.57 -11.08
C ARG A 79 7.48 17.06 -11.00
N LYS A 80 6.26 17.42 -10.59
CA LYS A 80 5.86 18.82 -10.42
C LYS A 80 6.73 19.49 -9.36
N LEU A 81 6.92 18.83 -8.22
CA LEU A 81 7.80 19.31 -7.14
C LEU A 81 9.26 19.42 -7.59
N ALA A 82 9.76 18.47 -8.37
CA ALA A 82 11.12 18.54 -8.92
C ALA A 82 11.30 19.65 -9.96
N SER A 83 10.25 19.99 -10.72
CA SER A 83 10.34 20.94 -11.84
C SER A 83 10.54 22.40 -11.44
N THR A 84 10.22 22.77 -10.19
CA THR A 84 10.48 24.12 -9.67
C THR A 84 11.96 24.34 -9.31
N GLY A 85 12.75 23.26 -9.18
CA GLY A 85 14.19 23.33 -8.91
C GLY A 85 14.56 23.57 -7.44
N GLU A 86 13.59 23.80 -6.58
CA GLU A 86 13.80 24.16 -5.16
C GLU A 86 13.77 22.94 -4.23
N ALA A 87 13.18 21.82 -4.67
CA ALA A 87 13.12 20.60 -3.90
C ALA A 87 14.47 19.84 -3.92
N ASN A 88 15.13 19.78 -2.76
CA ASN A 88 16.35 19.00 -2.60
C ASN A 88 16.07 17.47 -2.73
N PRO A 89 17.11 16.63 -2.91
CA PRO A 89 16.94 15.19 -3.08
C PRO A 89 16.22 14.49 -1.91
N GLU A 90 16.45 14.95 -0.67
CA GLU A 90 15.79 14.39 0.52
C GLU A 90 14.29 14.66 0.50
N CYS A 91 13.89 15.89 0.18
CA CYS A 91 12.51 16.29 -0.02
C CYS A 91 11.82 15.41 -1.07
N LEU A 92 12.44 15.25 -2.25
CA LEU A 92 11.86 14.42 -3.32
C LEU A 92 11.67 12.96 -2.91
N GLN A 93 12.62 12.39 -2.18
CA GLN A 93 12.52 11.01 -1.68
C GLN A 93 11.42 10.85 -0.63
N LEU A 94 11.34 11.78 0.32
CA LEU A 94 10.31 11.78 1.35
C LEU A 94 8.92 12.01 0.76
N TRP A 95 8.81 12.89 -0.24
CA TRP A 95 7.58 13.15 -0.97
C TRP A 95 7.13 11.96 -1.80
N GLU A 96 8.04 11.28 -2.51
CA GLU A 96 7.75 10.00 -3.17
C GLU A 96 7.18 9.00 -2.17
N LEU A 97 7.84 8.81 -1.02
CA LEU A 97 7.38 7.84 -0.04
C LEU A 97 6.00 8.19 0.54
N LEU A 98 5.72 9.48 0.75
CA LEU A 98 4.41 9.96 1.20
C LEU A 98 3.31 9.65 0.16
N GLU A 99 3.54 9.99 -1.10
CA GLU A 99 2.61 9.75 -2.20
C GLU A 99 2.40 8.23 -2.45
N CYS A 100 3.45 7.44 -2.23
CA CYS A 100 3.43 5.99 -2.38
C CYS A 100 2.89 5.24 -1.15
N SER A 101 2.53 5.92 -0.06
CA SER A 101 2.12 5.29 1.21
C SER A 101 0.96 4.30 1.04
N ILE A 102 0.01 4.59 0.15
CA ILE A 102 -1.12 3.70 -0.17
C ILE A 102 -0.68 2.34 -0.74
N CYS A 103 0.54 2.25 -1.26
CA CYS A 103 1.11 1.02 -1.80
C CYS A 103 1.73 0.12 -0.71
N ASP A 104 1.85 0.56 0.54
CA ASP A 104 2.23 -0.32 1.66
C ASP A 104 1.19 -1.44 1.81
N PRO A 105 1.62 -2.71 1.85
CA PRO A 105 0.70 -3.85 1.93
C PRO A 105 -0.13 -3.91 3.22
N ARG A 106 0.23 -3.12 4.24
CA ARG A 106 -0.56 -2.95 5.46
C ARG A 106 -1.58 -1.84 5.34
N ILE A 107 -1.32 -0.82 4.51
CA ILE A 107 -2.20 0.33 4.29
C ILE A 107 -3.26 -0.01 3.23
N GLY A 108 -2.84 -0.58 2.09
CA GLY A 108 -3.76 -0.92 0.99
C GLY A 108 -4.83 -1.96 1.32
N VAL A 109 -4.79 -2.57 2.51
CA VAL A 109 -5.76 -3.58 3.01
C VAL A 109 -6.58 -3.08 4.20
N GLN A 110 -6.38 -1.84 4.64
CA GLN A 110 -7.15 -1.20 5.70
C GLN A 110 -8.15 -0.25 5.06
N PRO A 111 -9.37 -0.11 5.58
CA PRO A 111 -10.30 0.89 5.08
C PRO A 111 -9.89 2.30 5.52
N GLY A 112 -10.10 3.28 4.65
CA GLY A 112 -9.89 4.70 4.93
C GLY A 112 -8.54 5.23 4.44
N PRO A 113 -8.36 6.57 4.49
CA PRO A 113 -7.12 7.20 4.03
C PRO A 113 -5.90 6.70 4.83
N PRO A 114 -4.70 6.70 4.23
CA PRO A 114 -3.47 6.34 4.94
C PRO A 114 -3.28 7.17 6.22
N VAL A 115 -3.13 6.50 7.36
CA VAL A 115 -2.71 7.16 8.60
C VAL A 115 -1.19 7.24 8.60
N ILE A 116 -0.67 8.46 8.64
CA ILE A 116 0.76 8.73 8.54
C ILE A 116 1.29 9.18 9.90
N CYS A 117 2.42 8.64 10.34
CA CYS A 117 3.02 9.05 11.60
C CYS A 117 3.41 10.53 11.58
N ALA A 118 3.04 11.28 12.62
CA ALA A 118 3.39 12.71 12.76
C ALA A 118 4.88 12.98 12.53
N SER A 119 5.76 12.18 13.15
CA SER A 119 7.22 12.30 12.95
C SER A 119 7.70 12.16 11.50
N PHE A 120 6.96 11.44 10.65
CA PHE A 120 7.27 11.37 9.23
C PHE A 120 6.79 12.62 8.49
N CYS A 121 5.59 13.11 8.81
CA CYS A 121 5.08 14.39 8.31
C CYS A 121 6.04 15.55 8.66
N ASP A 122 6.56 15.58 9.89
CA ASP A 122 7.52 16.59 10.34
C ASP A 122 8.81 16.55 9.50
N ARG A 123 9.30 15.34 9.19
CA ARG A 123 10.47 15.17 8.33
C ARG A 123 10.21 15.66 6.91
N VAL A 124 9.06 15.32 6.32
CA VAL A 124 8.67 15.80 4.98
C VAL A 124 8.61 17.34 4.98
N PHE A 125 7.91 17.92 5.96
CA PHE A 125 7.74 19.35 6.10
C PHE A 125 9.09 20.06 6.22
N LYS A 126 9.97 19.57 7.10
CA LYS A 126 11.31 20.15 7.30
C LYS A 126 12.19 20.02 6.06
N ALA A 127 12.20 18.86 5.40
CA ALA A 127 13.05 18.62 4.24
C ALA A 127 12.63 19.46 3.03
N CYS A 128 11.34 19.75 2.91
CA CYS A 128 10.75 20.48 1.79
C CYS A 128 10.37 21.94 2.10
N ALA A 129 10.82 22.50 3.23
CA ALA A 129 10.41 23.83 3.68
C ALA A 129 10.71 24.96 2.66
N GLU A 130 11.77 24.80 1.87
CA GLU A 130 12.21 25.77 0.85
C GLU A 130 11.60 25.50 -0.54
N ALA A 131 10.80 24.43 -0.70
CA ALA A 131 10.23 24.07 -2.00
C ALA A 131 8.88 24.76 -2.23
N TYR A 132 8.72 25.44 -3.37
CA TYR A 132 7.46 26.02 -3.78
C TYR A 132 6.48 24.94 -4.25
N TYR A 133 5.34 24.88 -3.57
CA TYR A 133 4.22 24.03 -3.93
C TYR A 133 3.17 24.86 -4.68
N SER A 134 3.01 24.64 -5.99
CA SER A 134 1.72 24.96 -6.61
C SER A 134 0.77 23.79 -6.38
N THR A 135 0.07 23.78 -5.25
CA THR A 135 -0.98 22.79 -4.99
C THR A 135 -2.28 23.48 -4.64
N ASP A 136 -3.33 23.17 -5.40
CA ASP A 136 -4.71 23.34 -4.95
C ASP A 136 -4.84 22.71 -3.56
N ALA A 137 -5.50 23.43 -2.65
CA ALA A 137 -5.57 23.17 -1.21
C ALA A 137 -5.46 21.68 -0.84
N ILE A 138 -4.38 21.32 -0.14
CA ILE A 138 -4.17 20.00 0.45
C ILE A 138 -5.29 19.74 1.45
N THR A 139 -6.35 19.06 1.03
CA THR A 139 -7.32 18.45 1.94
C THR A 139 -6.74 17.12 2.42
N GLN A 140 -6.26 17.14 3.66
CA GLN A 140 -6.11 15.97 4.56
C GLN A 140 -5.32 14.75 4.01
N VAL A 141 -4.00 14.78 4.15
CA VAL A 141 -3.15 13.57 4.12
C VAL A 141 -2.34 13.38 5.42
N CYS A 142 -2.25 14.44 6.25
CA CYS A 142 -1.66 14.41 7.57
C CYS A 142 -2.77 14.71 8.58
N GLY A 143 -3.54 13.69 8.95
CA GLY A 143 -4.59 13.77 9.98
C GLY A 143 -4.19 13.00 11.22
#